data_AF-A0A7U9H8U5-F1
#
_entry.id   AF-A0A7U9H8U5-F1
#
_cell.length_a   1.000
_cell.length_b   1.000
_cell.length_c   1.000
_cell.angle_alpha   90.00
_cell.angle_beta   90.00
_cell.angle_gamma   90.00
#
_symmetry.space_group_name_H-M   'P 1'
#
loop_
_entity.id
_entity.type
_entity.pdbx_description
1 polymer ?
#
loop_
_entity_poly.entity_id
_entity_poly.type
_entity_poly.pdbx_seq_one_letter_code
_entity_poly.pdbx_strand_id
1 'polypeptide(L)'
;MKHPFDQALRKLALEAAEQATNDIGRIHTADFQNALIERLRQDQGLSEAVLYKASQALARDFGERRNPRRRRRDNGFYHPHSVMRLGQGIWVWMKDSTPTDMAQWALISSRNSVQVITAEADKQQYTLERTDAYRANPSIKRLSQLEETVFHYRQDPLDDLAFDEP
;
A
#
# COMPACT_ATOMS: atom_id res chain seq x y z
N MET A 1 5.73 -24.53 -0.05
CA MET A 1 5.85 -24.75 1.40
C MET A 1 6.01 -23.38 2.04
N LYS A 2 5.02 -22.87 2.79
CA LYS A 2 5.16 -21.58 3.50
C LYS A 2 6.19 -21.78 4.59
N HIS A 3 7.34 -21.09 4.53
CA HIS A 3 8.30 -21.19 5.62
C HIS A 3 7.71 -20.41 6.82
N PRO A 4 7.59 -20.99 8.02
CA PRO A 4 7.03 -20.29 9.19
C PRO A 4 7.72 -18.95 9.48
N PHE A 5 9.03 -18.89 9.17
CA PHE A 5 9.85 -17.69 9.24
C PHE A 5 9.35 -16.57 8.32
N ASP A 6 8.85 -16.88 7.12
CA ASP A 6 8.31 -15.86 6.20
C ASP A 6 7.06 -15.20 6.79
N GLN A 7 6.21 -15.96 7.47
CA GLN A 7 5.00 -15.42 8.09
C GLN A 7 5.33 -14.53 9.29
N ALA A 8 6.31 -14.92 10.11
CA ALA A 8 6.78 -14.10 11.23
C ALA A 8 7.38 -12.77 10.74
N LEU A 9 8.22 -12.80 9.70
CA LEU A 9 8.81 -11.60 9.09
C LEU A 9 7.74 -10.69 8.47
N ARG A 10 6.72 -11.26 7.82
CA ARG A 10 5.59 -10.49 7.27
C ARG A 10 4.78 -9.81 8.37
N LYS A 11 4.49 -10.52 9.46
CA LYS A 11 3.80 -9.96 10.62
C LYS A 11 4.60 -8.82 11.23
N LEU A 12 5.91 -9.03 11.43
CA LEU A 12 6.83 -7.99 11.91
C LEU A 12 6.81 -6.75 11.01
N ALA A 13 6.83 -6.95 9.68
CA ALA A 13 6.76 -5.85 8.72
C ALA A 13 5.42 -5.10 8.77
N LEU A 14 4.30 -5.81 8.96
CA LEU A 14 3.00 -5.18 9.14
C LEU A 14 2.95 -4.33 10.40
N GLU A 15 3.37 -4.86 11.54
CA GLU A 15 3.39 -4.12 12.81
C GLU A 15 4.32 -2.90 12.75
N ALA A 16 5.47 -3.02 12.08
CA ALA A 16 6.38 -1.90 11.85
C ALA A 16 5.75 -0.83 10.94
N ALA A 17 5.02 -1.23 9.91
CA ALA A 17 4.32 -0.30 9.03
C ALA A 17 3.18 0.40 9.78
N GLU A 18 2.40 -0.32 10.58
CA GLU A 18 1.33 0.25 11.43
C GLU A 18 1.89 1.25 12.44
N GLN A 19 3.02 0.96 13.08
CA GLN A 19 3.68 1.92 13.97
C GLN A 19 4.21 3.15 13.23
N ALA A 20 4.78 2.96 12.03
CA ALA A 20 5.30 4.06 11.21
C ALA A 20 4.19 4.85 10.49
N THR A 21 2.94 4.42 10.60
CA THR A 21 1.79 5.10 9.99
C THR A 21 1.40 6.30 10.85
N ASN A 22 1.34 7.48 10.26
CA ASN A 22 0.87 8.68 10.95
C ASN A 22 -0.67 8.75 11.03
N ASP A 23 -1.17 9.80 11.68
CA ASP A 23 -2.59 10.09 11.90
C ASP A 23 -3.44 10.20 10.62
N ILE A 24 -2.80 10.48 9.47
CA ILE A 24 -3.46 10.55 8.17
C ILE A 24 -3.24 9.32 7.29
N GLY A 25 -2.67 8.24 7.83
CA GLY A 25 -2.51 6.96 7.14
C GLY A 25 -1.29 6.88 6.22
N ARG A 26 -0.34 7.83 6.33
CA ARG A 26 0.89 7.83 5.55
C ARG A 26 2.02 7.13 6.28
N ILE A 27 2.83 6.43 5.52
CA ILE A 27 4.06 5.76 5.95
C ILE A 27 5.23 6.44 5.24
N HIS A 28 6.14 7.02 6.01
CA HIS A 28 7.43 7.46 5.49
C HIS A 28 8.38 6.27 5.49
N THR A 29 8.98 5.95 4.34
CA THR A 29 9.80 4.74 4.21
C THR A 29 11.04 4.74 5.10
N ALA A 30 11.56 5.92 5.44
CA ALA A 30 12.66 6.07 6.40
C ALA A 30 12.22 5.64 7.81
N ASP A 31 11.07 6.14 8.28
CA ASP A 31 10.51 5.78 9.59
C ASP A 31 10.13 4.31 9.66
N PHE A 32 9.58 3.78 8.56
CA PHE A 32 9.29 2.35 8.44
C PHE A 32 10.55 1.48 8.52
N GLN A 33 11.62 1.86 7.82
CA GLN A 33 12.90 1.15 7.89
C GLN A 33 13.52 1.23 9.28
N ASN A 34 13.44 2.38 9.95
CA ASN A 34 13.90 2.52 11.33
C ASN A 34 13.08 1.61 12.27
N ALA A 35 11.76 1.58 12.12
CA ALA A 35 10.87 0.71 12.91
C ALA A 35 11.14 -0.79 12.67
N LEU A 36 11.55 -1.18 11.45
CA LEU A 36 12.01 -2.52 11.13
C LEU A 36 13.35 -2.84 11.81
N ILE A 37 14.32 -1.92 11.74
CA ILE A 37 15.65 -2.11 12.36
C ILE A 37 15.51 -2.30 13.87
N GLU A 38 14.73 -1.47 14.55
CA GLU A 38 14.52 -1.57 16.00
C GLU A 38 13.92 -2.92 16.41
N ARG A 39 13.00 -3.47 15.60
CA ARG A 39 12.43 -4.80 15.86
C ARG A 39 13.42 -5.92 15.55
N LEU A 40 14.10 -5.86 14.41
CA LEU A 40 15.10 -6.87 14.03
C LEU A 40 16.26 -6.93 15.02
N ARG A 41 16.63 -5.82 15.65
CA ARG A 41 17.68 -5.77 16.67
C ARG A 41 17.34 -6.61 17.92
N GLN A 42 16.05 -6.87 18.17
CA GLN A 42 15.63 -7.72 19.30
C GLN A 42 16.06 -9.18 19.10
N ASP A 43 16.37 -9.59 17.86
CA ASP A 43 16.92 -10.90 17.52
C ASP A 43 18.47 -10.82 17.34
N GLN A 44 19.17 -11.20 18.40
CA GLN A 44 20.59 -11.64 18.49
C GLN A 44 21.63 -10.98 17.55
N GLY A 45 22.39 -10.01 18.08
CA GLY A 45 23.82 -9.80 17.75
C GLY A 45 24.17 -9.45 16.29
N LEU A 46 23.18 -9.18 15.43
CA LEU A 46 23.40 -8.81 14.04
C LEU A 46 24.15 -7.47 13.94
N SER A 47 25.06 -7.37 12.98
CA SER A 47 25.72 -6.10 12.70
C SER A 47 24.74 -5.08 12.11
N GLU A 48 25.00 -3.80 12.32
CA GLU A 48 24.16 -2.71 11.80
C GLU A 48 23.97 -2.79 10.28
N ALA A 49 25.02 -3.20 9.55
CA ALA A 49 24.97 -3.36 8.10
C ALA A 49 24.00 -4.48 7.67
N VAL A 50 23.90 -5.56 8.44
CA VAL A 50 22.95 -6.66 8.18
C VAL A 50 21.53 -6.22 8.49
N LEU A 51 21.32 -5.55 9.63
CA LEU A 51 20.01 -4.99 10.00
C LEU A 51 19.49 -4.01 8.94
N TYR A 52 20.34 -3.10 8.46
CA TYR A 52 19.98 -2.15 7.43
C TYR A 52 19.57 -2.84 6.13
N LYS A 53 20.36 -3.80 5.63
CA LYS A 53 20.01 -4.56 4.43
C LYS A 53 18.72 -5.37 4.59
N ALA A 54 18.53 -6.01 5.74
CA ALA A 54 17.31 -6.74 6.05
C ALA A 54 16.08 -5.81 6.06
N SER A 55 16.19 -4.64 6.67
CA SER A 55 15.11 -3.64 6.67
C SER A 55 14.72 -3.18 5.26
N GLN A 56 15.71 -2.96 4.38
CA GLN A 56 15.46 -2.58 2.99
C GLN A 56 14.74 -3.68 2.21
N ALA A 57 15.18 -4.94 2.39
CA ALA A 57 14.56 -6.10 1.75
C ALA A 57 13.12 -6.31 2.22
N LEU A 58 12.87 -6.23 3.53
CA LEU A 58 11.53 -6.34 4.11
C LEU A 58 10.62 -5.20 3.68
N ALA A 59 11.11 -3.97 3.67
CA ALA A 59 10.34 -2.83 3.19
C ALA A 59 9.95 -3.02 1.72
N ARG A 60 10.89 -3.45 0.87
CA ARG A 60 10.60 -3.75 -0.54
C ARG A 60 9.55 -4.84 -0.69
N ASP A 61 9.72 -6.00 -0.04
CA ASP A 61 8.74 -7.11 -0.11
C ASP A 61 7.35 -6.67 0.37
N PHE A 62 7.29 -5.97 1.51
CA PHE A 62 6.05 -5.40 2.04
C PHE A 62 5.35 -4.52 1.01
N GLY A 63 6.10 -3.61 0.39
CA GLY A 63 5.57 -2.71 -0.63
C GLY A 63 5.09 -3.44 -1.89
N GLU A 64 5.78 -4.49 -2.34
CA GLU A 64 5.41 -5.25 -3.55
C GLU A 64 4.14 -6.10 -3.32
N ARG A 65 4.03 -6.70 -2.14
CA ARG A 65 2.83 -7.46 -1.73
C ARG A 65 1.60 -6.58 -1.60
N ARG A 66 1.79 -5.36 -1.06
CA ARG A 66 0.69 -4.42 -0.82
C ARG A 66 0.46 -3.45 -1.96
N ASN A 67 1.19 -3.55 -3.06
CA ASN A 67 0.94 -2.73 -4.23
C ASN A 67 -0.51 -2.93 -4.72
N PRO A 68 -1.28 -1.87 -5.02
CA PRO A 68 -2.63 -2.03 -5.55
C PRO A 68 -2.60 -2.81 -6.85
N ARG A 69 -3.37 -3.90 -6.91
CA ARG A 69 -3.50 -4.77 -8.08
C ARG A 69 -4.93 -4.72 -8.56
N ARG A 70 -5.12 -4.85 -9.87
CA ARG A 70 -6.44 -4.98 -10.47
C ARG A 70 -7.13 -6.22 -9.91
N ARG A 71 -8.26 -6.02 -9.25
CA ARG A 71 -9.09 -7.10 -8.72
C ARG A 71 -10.09 -7.53 -9.79
N ARG A 72 -10.26 -8.85 -9.94
CA ARG A 72 -11.12 -9.43 -10.98
C ARG A 72 -12.61 -9.16 -10.78
N ARG A 73 -13.03 -8.93 -9.52
CA ARG A 73 -14.44 -8.89 -9.12
C ARG A 73 -15.11 -7.54 -9.40
N ASP A 74 -14.44 -6.46 -9.02
CA ASP A 74 -14.94 -5.08 -9.08
C ASP A 74 -14.22 -4.26 -10.15
N ASN A 75 -13.30 -4.88 -10.90
CA ASN A 75 -12.42 -4.22 -11.85
C ASN A 75 -11.64 -3.04 -11.24
N GLY A 76 -11.54 -3.00 -9.90
CA GLY A 76 -10.96 -1.90 -9.14
C GLY A 76 -9.54 -2.20 -8.70
N PHE A 77 -8.88 -1.18 -8.17
CA PHE A 77 -7.58 -1.31 -7.51
C PHE A 77 -7.67 -1.26 -5.99
N TYR A 78 -8.85 -0.96 -5.44
CA TYR A 78 -9.01 -0.72 -4.02
C TYR A 78 -8.82 -1.99 -3.20
N HIS A 79 -8.03 -1.84 -2.14
CA HIS A 79 -8.09 -2.72 -0.98
C HIS A 79 -7.64 -1.94 0.24
N PRO A 80 -8.32 -2.03 1.41
CA PRO A 80 -7.96 -1.23 2.57
C PRO A 80 -6.51 -1.42 3.04
N HIS A 81 -5.98 -2.63 2.88
CA HIS A 81 -4.59 -2.99 3.24
C HIS A 81 -3.58 -2.86 2.09
N SER A 82 -3.98 -2.36 0.93
CA SER A 82 -3.04 -1.97 -0.13
C SER A 82 -2.43 -0.61 0.16
N VAL A 83 -1.23 -0.36 -0.38
CA VAL A 83 -0.43 0.83 -0.12
C VAL A 83 -0.09 1.53 -1.43
N MET A 84 -0.55 2.77 -1.59
CA MET A 84 -0.18 3.60 -2.73
C MET A 84 1.17 4.27 -2.51
N ARG A 85 2.06 4.17 -3.49
CA ARG A 85 3.37 4.84 -3.48
C ARG A 85 3.22 6.23 -4.11
N LEU A 86 3.40 7.28 -3.32
CA LEU A 86 3.25 8.68 -3.72
C LEU A 86 4.57 9.35 -4.14
N GLY A 87 5.66 8.57 -4.23
CA GLY A 87 7.00 9.08 -4.54
C GLY A 87 7.69 9.65 -3.30
N GLN A 88 8.97 10.03 -3.44
CA GLN A 88 9.78 10.63 -2.36
C GLN A 88 9.81 9.80 -1.04
N GLY A 89 9.64 8.48 -1.12
CA GLY A 89 9.58 7.63 0.06
C GLY A 89 8.29 7.78 0.89
N ILE A 90 7.20 8.29 0.30
CA ILE A 90 5.91 8.41 0.96
C ILE A 90 4.96 7.36 0.40
N TRP A 91 4.41 6.58 1.30
CA TRP A 91 3.40 5.57 1.06
C TRP A 91 2.12 5.95 1.81
N VAL A 92 0.96 5.50 1.35
CA VAL A 92 -0.32 5.73 2.04
C VAL A 92 -1.19 4.48 1.94
N TRP A 93 -1.81 4.08 3.04
CA TRP A 93 -2.83 3.03 3.00
C TRP A 93 -4.00 3.49 2.13
N MET A 94 -4.47 2.64 1.22
CA MET A 94 -5.57 3.01 0.33
C MET A 94 -6.81 3.43 1.11
N LYS A 95 -7.16 2.74 2.21
CA LYS A 95 -8.30 3.13 3.06
C LYS A 95 -8.25 4.59 3.52
N ASP A 96 -7.05 5.08 3.83
CA ASP A 96 -6.81 6.41 4.39
C ASP A 96 -6.50 7.45 3.33
N SER A 97 -6.33 7.03 2.07
CA SER A 97 -5.93 7.93 1.01
C SER A 97 -6.96 9.03 0.72
N THR A 98 -6.44 10.19 0.40
CA THR A 98 -7.21 11.41 0.09
C THR A 98 -7.30 11.65 -1.42
N PRO A 99 -8.15 12.58 -1.89
CA PRO A 99 -8.18 12.97 -3.30
C PRO A 99 -6.82 13.44 -3.83
N THR A 100 -6.05 14.14 -2.99
CA THR A 100 -4.70 14.60 -3.35
C THR A 100 -3.70 13.46 -3.49
N ASP A 101 -3.80 12.43 -2.65
CA ASP A 101 -2.93 11.25 -2.74
C ASP A 101 -3.24 10.46 -4.02
N MET A 102 -4.53 10.32 -4.36
CA MET A 102 -4.97 9.69 -5.61
C MET A 102 -4.41 10.42 -6.84
N ALA A 103 -4.51 11.75 -6.88
CA ALA A 103 -3.94 12.55 -7.96
C ALA A 103 -2.42 12.37 -8.09
N GLN A 104 -1.68 12.32 -6.98
CA GLN A 104 -0.24 12.05 -6.97
C GLN A 104 0.07 10.64 -7.49
N TRP A 105 -0.71 9.63 -7.08
CA TRP A 105 -0.53 8.25 -7.51
C TRP A 105 -0.77 8.06 -9.02
N ALA A 106 -1.75 8.76 -9.60
CA ALA A 106 -1.97 8.80 -11.04
C ALA A 106 -0.83 9.50 -11.79
N LEU A 107 -0.31 10.61 -11.26
CA LEU A 107 0.79 11.35 -11.87
C LEU A 107 2.10 10.55 -11.89
N ILE A 108 2.35 9.73 -10.87
CA ILE A 108 3.51 8.82 -10.88
C ILE A 108 3.32 7.70 -11.90
N SER A 109 2.08 7.19 -12.02
CA SER A 109 1.78 6.17 -13.01
C SER A 109 2.04 6.67 -14.43
N SER A 110 1.55 7.86 -14.78
CA SER A 110 1.69 8.39 -16.14
C SER A 110 3.14 8.64 -16.56
N ARG A 111 4.04 8.92 -15.61
CA ARG A 111 5.48 9.07 -15.89
C ARG A 111 6.17 7.76 -16.28
N ASN A 112 5.61 6.61 -15.92
CA ASN A 112 6.17 5.29 -16.23
C ASN A 112 5.62 4.68 -17.55
N SER A 113 4.66 5.35 -18.20
CA SER A 113 3.87 4.90 -19.34
C SER A 113 4.59 4.54 -20.63
N VAL A 114 5.87 4.89 -20.76
CA VAL A 114 6.64 4.61 -21.98
C VAL A 114 6.85 3.09 -22.21
N GLN A 115 6.53 2.23 -21.23
CA GLN A 115 6.77 0.78 -21.32
C GLN A 115 5.53 -0.14 -21.20
N VAL A 116 4.38 0.31 -20.65
CA VAL A 116 3.22 -0.58 -20.38
C VAL A 116 1.88 0.14 -20.57
N ILE A 117 1.36 0.16 -21.80
CA ILE A 117 0.18 0.99 -22.18
C ILE A 117 -1.13 0.56 -21.49
N THR A 118 -1.42 -0.75 -21.41
CA THR A 118 -2.77 -1.21 -21.01
C THR A 118 -3.01 -1.21 -19.51
N ALA A 119 -2.05 -1.70 -18.71
CA ALA A 119 -2.19 -1.74 -17.25
C ALA A 119 -2.25 -0.34 -16.63
N GLU A 120 -1.59 0.63 -17.27
CA GLU A 120 -1.65 2.02 -16.85
C GLU A 120 -2.95 2.70 -17.25
N ALA A 121 -3.54 2.36 -18.40
CA ALA A 121 -4.85 2.89 -18.81
C ALA A 121 -5.94 2.52 -17.78
N ASP A 122 -5.97 1.26 -17.30
CA ASP A 122 -6.91 0.82 -16.27
C ASP A 122 -6.75 1.63 -14.97
N LYS A 123 -5.50 1.90 -14.57
CA LYS A 123 -5.20 2.66 -13.35
C LYS A 123 -5.56 4.14 -13.50
N GLN A 124 -5.35 4.74 -14.67
CA GLN A 124 -5.80 6.10 -14.97
C GLN A 124 -7.33 6.18 -14.92
N GLN A 125 -8.03 5.23 -15.55
CA GLN A 125 -9.49 5.16 -15.53
C GLN A 125 -10.01 5.04 -14.09
N TYR A 126 -9.46 4.13 -13.29
CA TYR A 126 -9.79 3.99 -11.88
C TYR A 126 -9.61 5.32 -11.11
N THR A 127 -8.49 6.01 -11.32
CA THR A 127 -8.23 7.28 -10.63
C THR A 127 -9.16 8.39 -11.07
N LEU A 128 -9.51 8.46 -12.35
CA LEU A 128 -10.47 9.43 -12.90
C LEU A 128 -11.85 9.25 -12.27
N GLU A 129 -12.37 8.02 -12.26
CA GLU A 129 -13.68 7.70 -11.67
C GLU A 129 -13.74 8.10 -10.18
N ARG A 130 -12.69 7.80 -9.41
CA ARG A 130 -12.64 8.18 -7.98
C ARG A 130 -12.52 9.69 -7.80
N THR A 131 -11.78 10.37 -8.69
CA THR A 131 -11.66 11.84 -8.65
C THR A 131 -13.02 12.50 -8.89
N ASP A 132 -13.79 12.03 -9.87
CA ASP A 132 -15.12 12.55 -10.15
C ASP A 132 -16.11 12.22 -9.02
N ALA A 133 -16.03 11.02 -8.44
CA ALA A 133 -16.82 10.65 -7.28
C ALA A 133 -16.52 11.55 -6.05
N TYR A 134 -15.26 11.92 -5.81
CA TYR A 134 -14.91 12.89 -4.76
C TYR A 134 -15.49 14.28 -5.04
N ARG A 135 -15.51 14.73 -6.30
CA ARG A 135 -16.13 16.02 -6.68
C ARG A 135 -17.63 16.00 -6.45
N ALA A 136 -18.29 14.90 -6.75
CA ALA A 136 -19.72 14.70 -6.50
C ALA A 136 -20.06 14.56 -5.01
N ASN A 137 -19.10 14.14 -4.17
CA ASN A 137 -19.30 13.85 -2.75
C ASN A 137 -18.28 14.59 -1.85
N PRO A 138 -18.33 15.93 -1.75
CA PRO A 138 -17.29 16.74 -1.10
C PRO A 138 -17.16 16.53 0.42
N SER A 139 -18.15 15.92 1.07
CA SER A 139 -18.10 15.53 2.49
C SER A 139 -17.19 14.33 2.74
N ILE A 140 -16.95 13.48 1.73
CA ILE A 140 -16.12 12.28 1.84
C ILE A 140 -14.65 12.68 1.72
N LYS A 141 -13.84 12.31 2.73
CA LYS A 141 -12.42 12.69 2.82
C LYS A 141 -11.44 11.54 2.60
N ARG A 142 -11.91 10.30 2.74
CA ARG A 142 -11.10 9.08 2.71
C ARG A 142 -11.65 8.14 1.65
N LEU A 143 -10.74 7.41 1.00
CA LEU A 143 -11.10 6.52 -0.09
C LEU A 143 -11.93 5.33 0.39
N SER A 144 -11.71 4.82 1.60
CA SER A 144 -12.56 3.75 2.16
C SER A 144 -14.04 4.13 2.16
N GLN A 145 -14.35 5.30 2.69
CA GLN A 145 -15.70 5.83 2.73
C GLN A 145 -16.27 6.01 1.32
N LEU A 146 -15.47 6.49 0.37
CA LEU A 146 -15.90 6.64 -1.03
C LEU A 146 -16.22 5.29 -1.67
N GLU A 147 -15.34 4.30 -1.48
CA GLU A 147 -15.48 2.96 -2.05
C GLU A 147 -16.70 2.24 -1.48
N GLU A 148 -16.95 2.34 -0.17
CA GLU A 148 -18.11 1.75 0.48
C GLU A 148 -19.44 2.42 0.09
N THR A 149 -19.46 3.76 0.02
CA THR A 149 -20.71 4.52 -0.18
C THR A 149 -21.10 4.67 -1.64
N VAL A 150 -20.13 4.94 -2.53
CA VAL A 150 -20.38 5.23 -3.95
C VAL A 150 -20.15 4.01 -4.83
N PHE A 151 -19.09 3.25 -4.57
CA PHE A 151 -18.72 2.08 -5.36
C PHE A 151 -19.19 0.75 -4.75
N HIS A 152 -19.89 0.81 -3.61
CA HIS A 152 -20.46 -0.34 -2.91
C HIS A 152 -19.46 -1.44 -2.59
N TYR A 153 -18.19 -1.09 -2.37
CA TYR A 153 -17.16 -2.02 -1.95
C TYR A 153 -17.56 -2.71 -0.64
N ARG A 154 -17.38 -4.02 -0.61
CA ARG A 154 -17.54 -4.85 0.60
C ARG A 154 -16.35 -5.78 0.67
N GLN A 155 -15.62 -5.72 1.78
CA GLN A 155 -14.47 -6.59 2.01
C GLN A 155 -14.93 -8.05 2.07
N ASP A 156 -14.38 -8.87 1.19
CA ASP A 156 -14.55 -10.32 1.25
C ASP A 156 -13.44 -10.92 2.11
N PRO A 157 -13.71 -11.87 3.02
CA PRO A 157 -12.65 -12.56 3.77
C PRO A 157 -11.57 -13.19 2.88
N LEU A 158 -11.89 -13.52 1.62
CA LEU A 158 -10.93 -14.04 0.65
C LEU A 158 -9.98 -12.96 0.09
N ASP A 159 -10.33 -11.69 0.21
CA ASP A 159 -9.53 -10.58 -0.30
C ASP A 159 -8.21 -10.38 0.48
N ASP A 160 -8.21 -10.78 1.76
CA ASP A 160 -7.05 -10.70 2.66
C ASP A 160 -6.05 -11.84 2.44
N LEU A 161 -6.53 -13.01 1.97
CA LEU A 161 -5.66 -14.14 1.64
C LEU A 161 -4.70 -13.80 0.48
N ALA A 162 -5.07 -12.86 -0.39
CA ALA A 162 -4.24 -12.43 -1.52
C ALA A 162 -2.91 -11.78 -1.09
N PHE A 163 -2.78 -11.28 0.15
CA PHE A 163 -1.51 -10.75 0.67
C PHE A 163 -0.59 -11.86 1.23
N ASP A 164 -1.17 -13.01 1.56
CA ASP A 164 -0.49 -14.16 2.15
C ASP A 164 -0.04 -15.20 1.11
N GLU A 165 -0.55 -15.10 -0.13
CA GLU A 165 -0.14 -15.91 -1.26
C GLU A 165 1.25 -15.47 -1.81
N PRO A 166 2.06 -16.43 -2.33
CA PRO A 166 3.37 -16.14 -2.93
C PRO A 166 3.27 -15.51 -4.32
#